data_AF-A0A8J7WAF9-F1
#
_entry.id   AF-A0A8J7WAF9-F1
#
_cell.length_a   1.000
_cell.length_b   1.000
_cell.length_c   1.000
_cell.angle_alpha   90.00
_cell.angle_beta   90.00
_cell.angle_gamma   90.00
#
_symmetry.space_group_name_H-M   'P 1'
#
loop_
_entity.id
_entity.type
_entity.pdbx_description
1 polymer ?
#
loop_
_entity_poly.entity_id
_entity_poly.type
_entity_poly.pdbx_seq_one_letter_code
_entity_poly.pdbx_strand_id
1 'polypeptide(L)' 'MAGSSIRMNAIDKMVENIRYKAQIIARTNKLESGIMSAGIPGFIIGLMLALVVVMVPVLVL' A
#
# COMPACT_ATOMS: atom_id res chain seq x y z
N MET A 1 30.99 22.28 28.46
CA MET A 1 29.75 22.30 27.62
C MET A 1 29.72 21.11 26.63
N ALA A 2 30.08 19.89 27.04
CA ALA A 2 30.17 18.71 26.16
C ALA A 2 28.92 17.81 26.17
N GLY A 3 27.98 18.02 27.11
CA GLY A 3 26.78 17.19 27.25
C GLY A 3 25.61 17.56 26.33
N SER A 4 25.68 18.67 25.60
CA SER A 4 24.66 19.06 24.61
C SER A 4 24.92 18.45 23.24
N SER A 5 26.19 18.34 22.82
CA SER A 5 26.59 17.73 21.54
C SER A 5 26.37 16.21 21.51
N ILE A 6 26.59 15.51 22.64
CA ILE A 6 26.29 14.07 22.74
C ILE A 6 24.79 13.81 22.62
N ARG A 7 23.96 14.66 23.25
CA ARG A 7 22.49 14.58 23.13
C ARG A 7 22.02 14.93 21.72
N MET A 8 22.63 15.94 21.09
CA MET A 8 22.33 16.29 19.69
C MET A 8 22.61 15.11 18.75
N ASN A 9 23.78 14.46 18.88
CA ASN A 9 24.15 13.30 18.06
C ASN A 9 23.19 12.11 18.26
N ALA A 10 22.72 11.87 19.50
CA ALA A 10 21.73 10.83 19.77
C ALA A 10 20.36 11.15 19.13
N ILE A 11 19.96 12.42 19.18
CA ILE A 11 18.72 12.89 18.54
C ILE A 11 18.83 12.80 17.02
N ASP A 12 19.94 13.21 16.42
CA ASP A 12 20.15 13.15 14.97
C ASP A 12 20.05 11.72 14.45
N LYS A 13 20.65 10.76 15.16
CA LYS A 13 20.51 9.33 14.81
C LYS A 13 19.09 8.80 14.97
N MET A 14 18.36 9.28 15.97
CA MET A 14 16.95 8.92 16.13
C MET A 14 16.10 9.49 15.00
N VAL A 15 16.32 10.75 14.62
CA VAL A 15 15.64 11.43 13.51
C VAL A 15 15.95 10.75 12.18
N GLU A 16 17.20 10.33 11.95
CA GLU A 16 17.60 9.57 10.76
C GLU A 16 16.86 8.24 10.65
N ASN A 17 16.78 7.48 11.75
CA ASN A 17 16.01 6.23 11.79
C ASN A 17 14.51 6.46 11.56
N ILE A 18 13.94 7.52 12.11
CA ILE A 18 12.54 7.90 11.89
C ILE A 18 12.31 8.24 10.42
N ARG A 19 13.21 9.03 9.79
CA ARG A 19 13.10 9.39 8.37
C ARG A 19 13.15 8.16 7.48
N TYR A 20 14.07 7.23 7.75
CA TYR A 20 14.16 5.98 7.02
C TYR A 20 12.86 5.16 7.11
N LYS A 21 12.33 4.96 8.33
CA LYS A 21 11.07 4.23 8.54
C LYS A 21 9.87 4.95 7.92
N ALA A 22 9.79 6.27 8.05
CA ALA A 22 8.72 7.09 7.48
C ALA A 22 8.68 7.00 5.95
N GLN A 23 9.84 6.94 5.29
CA GLN A 23 9.91 6.75 3.84
C GLN A 23 9.41 5.37 3.41
N ILE A 24 9.73 4.32 4.18
CA ILE A 24 9.20 2.97 3.92
C ILE A 24 7.67 3.00 4.04
N ILE A 25 7.13 3.56 5.12
CA ILE A 25 5.69 3.68 5.35
C ILE A 25 5.00 4.48 4.24
N ALA A 26 5.62 5.57 3.79
CA ALA A 26 5.07 6.35 2.68
C ALA A 26 5.00 5.55 1.37
N ARG A 27 6.00 4.71 1.10
CA ARG A 27 5.99 3.82 -0.08
C ARG A 27 4.93 2.73 0.06
N THR A 28 4.81 2.09 1.23
CA THR A 28 3.79 1.05 1.45
C THR A 28 2.38 1.63 1.37
N ASN A 29 2.14 2.81 1.94
CA ASN A 29 0.83 3.49 1.85
C ASN A 29 0.45 3.82 0.41
N LYS A 30 1.42 4.19 -0.44
CA LYS A 30 1.15 4.43 -1.86
C LYS A 30 0.79 3.14 -2.60
N LEU A 31 1.46 2.03 -2.30
CA LEU A 31 1.13 0.72 -2.86
C LEU A 31 -0.25 0.25 -2.39
N GLU A 32 -0.52 0.37 -1.10
CA GLU A 32 -1.81 0.01 -0.50
C GLU A 32 -2.95 0.86 -1.07
N SER A 33 -2.74 2.17 -1.25
CA SER A 33 -3.70 3.05 -1.92
C SER A 33 -3.97 2.64 -3.36
N GLY A 34 -2.93 2.18 -4.09
CA GLY A 34 -3.08 1.64 -5.44
C GLY A 34 -3.85 0.31 -5.48
N ILE A 35 -3.63 -0.56 -4.48
CA ILE A 35 -4.39 -1.82 -4.35
C ILE A 35 -5.85 -1.52 -4.01
N MET A 36 -6.09 -0.59 -3.08
CA MET A 36 -7.43 -0.20 -2.66
C MET A 36 -8.22 0.44 -3.81
N SER A 37 -7.59 1.27 -4.64
CA SER A 37 -8.24 1.84 -5.82
C SER A 37 -8.52 0.81 -6.92
N ALA A 38 -7.74 -0.27 -6.98
CA ALA A 38 -7.95 -1.39 -7.90
C ALA A 38 -9.09 -2.34 -7.48
N GLY A 39 -9.61 -2.23 -6.25
CA GLY A 39 -10.65 -3.13 -5.72
C GLY A 39 -11.95 -3.10 -6.53
N ILE A 40 -12.52 -1.91 -6.75
CA ILE A 40 -13.76 -1.72 -7.52
C ILE A 40 -13.62 -2.20 -8.98
N PRO A 41 -12.60 -1.77 -9.76
CA PRO A 41 -12.46 -2.24 -11.14
C PRO A 41 -12.20 -3.75 -11.23
N GLY A 42 -11.41 -4.32 -10.31
CA GLY A 42 -11.21 -5.77 -10.24
C GLY A 42 -12.50 -6.55 -9.97
N PHE A 43 -13.35 -6.04 -9.07
CA PHE A 43 -14.66 -6.64 -8.78
C PHE A 43 -15.59 -6.64 -10.00
N ILE A 44 -15.69 -5.52 -10.73
CA ILE A 44 -16.56 -5.41 -11.90
C ILE A 44 -16.13 -6.39 -13.00
N ILE A 45 -14.83 -6.49 -13.27
CA ILE A 45 -14.29 -7.42 -14.26
C ILE A 45 -14.59 -8.87 -13.85
N GLY A 46 -14.36 -9.22 -12.58
CA GLY A 46 -14.66 -10.55 -12.06
C GLY A 46 -16.14 -10.91 -12.15
N LEU A 47 -17.03 -9.95 -11.84
CA LEU A 47 -18.48 -10.15 -11.92
C LEU A 47 -18.94 -10.38 -13.36
N MET A 48 -18.44 -9.61 -14.32
CA MET A 48 -18.79 -9.79 -15.73
C MET A 48 -18.28 -11.14 -16.27
N LEU A 49 -17.06 -11.54 -15.92
CA LEU A 49 -16.52 -12.85 -16.27
C LEU A 49 -17.37 -13.98 -15.69
N ALA A 50 -17.73 -13.90 -14.41
CA ALA A 50 -18.57 -14.90 -13.76
C ALA A 50 -19.94 -15.00 -14.43
N LEU A 51 -20.56 -13.86 -14.76
CA LEU A 51 -21.84 -13.83 -15.48
C LEU A 51 -21.72 -14.51 -16.84
N VAL A 52 -20.69 -14.21 -17.63
CA VAL A 52 -20.48 -14.85 -18.93
C VAL A 52 -20.31 -16.36 -18.79
N VAL A 53 -19.47 -16.81 -17.86
CA VAL A 53 -19.21 -18.24 -17.64
C VAL A 53 -20.48 -19.00 -17.22
N VAL A 54 -21.39 -18.35 -16.49
CA VAL A 54 -22.66 -18.96 -16.07
C VAL A 54 -23.76 -18.84 -17.13
N MET A 55 -23.91 -17.68 -17.79
CA MET A 55 -24.99 -17.45 -18.77
C MET A 55 -24.78 -18.21 -20.07
N VAL A 56 -23.53 -18.33 -20.54
CA VAL A 56 -23.23 -19.03 -21.80
C VAL A 56 -23.75 -20.48 -21.80
N PRO A 57 -23.44 -21.33 -20.80
CA PRO A 57 -23.99 -22.69 -20.78
C PRO A 57 -25.52 -22.69 -20.60
N VAL A 58 -26.10 -21.78 -19.80
CA VAL A 58 -27.56 -21.71 -19.62
C VAL A 58 -28.31 -21.37 -20.93
N LEU A 59 -27.67 -20.65 -21.85
CA LEU A 59 -28.28 -20.25 -23.12
C LEU A 59 -27.96 -21.20 -24.28
N VAL A 60 -26.88 -21.99 -24.17
CA VAL A 60 -26.36 -22.85 -25.24
C VAL A 60 -26.64 -24.35 -25.01
N LEU A 61 -26.73 -24.79 -23.76
CA LEU A 61 -27.10 -26.16 -23.36
C LEU A 61 -28.55 -26.21 -22.88
#